data_AF-A0A8H4JX37-F1
#
_entry.id   AF-A0A8H4JX37-F1
#
_cell.length_a   1.000
_cell.length_b   1.000
_cell.length_c   1.000
_cell.angle_alpha   90.00
_cell.angle_beta   90.00
_cell.angle_gamma   90.00
#
_symmetry.space_group_name_H-M   'P 1'
#
loop_
_entity.id
_entity.type
_entity.pdbx_description
1 polymer ?
#
loop_
_entity_poly.entity_id
_entity_poly.type
_entity_poly.pdbx_seq_one_letter_code
_entity_poly.pdbx_strand_id
1 'polypeptide(L)'
;MLKPETRLEWAFVGITAAQAIIIISLQTTRAILVEYLDWVNPVVYQVPVSYVTPVASAVSIISFGFQAVLSVHSCRIKNKIQVWTQCILNICFSISIGMYLYWYGISIGMEYFQVKGATERVSREEDMYKTPFADNSMPYWDIAGPMSITCIAVSSACRVCMCALAYYLHMEFCWSLYEHISPDLKMTSRHVK
;
A
#
# COMPACT_ATOMS: atom_id res chain seq x y z
N MET A 1 -23.64 -9.96 9.87
CA MET A 1 -24.11 -8.85 9.03
C MET A 1 -22.99 -7.82 8.92
N LEU A 2 -22.72 -7.32 7.71
CA LEU A 2 -21.55 -6.52 7.33
C LEU A 2 -21.67 -5.03 7.76
N LYS A 3 -22.12 -4.78 9.00
CA LYS A 3 -22.29 -3.42 9.51
C LYS A 3 -21.24 -3.15 10.59
N PRO A 4 -20.21 -2.34 10.30
CA PRO A 4 -19.44 -1.67 11.34
C PRO A 4 -20.42 -0.83 12.17
N GLU A 5 -20.37 -0.98 13.49
CA GLU A 5 -21.34 -0.38 14.41
C GLU A 5 -20.89 1.02 14.85
N THR A 6 -19.58 1.28 14.82
CA THR A 6 -18.99 2.52 15.32
C THR A 6 -18.49 3.41 14.17
N ARG A 7 -18.58 4.73 14.36
CA ARG A 7 -18.10 5.72 13.37
C ARG A 7 -16.60 5.58 13.09
N LEU A 8 -15.83 5.08 14.06
CA LEU A 8 -14.39 4.88 13.95
C LEU A 8 -14.04 3.66 13.08
N GLU A 9 -14.80 2.57 13.18
CA GLU A 9 -14.63 1.41 12.29
C GLU A 9 -14.89 1.79 10.83
N TRP A 10 -15.95 2.58 10.58
CA TRP A 10 -16.25 3.12 9.25
C TRP A 10 -15.16 4.08 8.75
N ALA A 11 -14.60 4.92 9.63
CA ALA A 11 -13.50 5.81 9.26
C ALA A 11 -12.24 5.01 8.89
N PHE A 12 -11.90 3.96 9.65
CA PHE A 12 -10.74 3.13 9.36
C PHE A 12 -10.88 2.38 8.03
N VAL A 13 -12.03 1.71 7.80
CA VAL A 13 -12.32 1.03 6.54
C VAL A 13 -12.45 2.01 5.37
N GLY A 14 -13.01 3.19 5.60
CA GLY A 14 -13.13 4.24 4.59
C GLY A 14 -11.77 4.75 4.13
N ILE A 15 -10.85 4.97 5.07
CA ILE A 15 -9.49 5.44 4.79
C ILE A 15 -8.67 4.36 4.05
N THR A 16 -8.75 3.09 4.47
CA THR A 16 -8.06 1.98 3.78
C THR A 16 -8.62 1.76 2.37
N ALA A 17 -9.94 1.84 2.20
CA ALA A 17 -10.58 1.72 0.89
C ALA A 17 -10.23 2.91 -0.02
N ALA A 18 -10.28 4.14 0.49
CA ALA A 18 -9.90 5.33 -0.26
C ALA A 18 -8.43 5.27 -0.70
N GLN A 19 -7.52 4.85 0.19
CA GLN A 19 -6.12 4.64 -0.16
C GLN A 19 -5.96 3.62 -1.29
N ALA A 20 -6.62 2.46 -1.17
CA ALA A 20 -6.54 1.42 -2.18
C ALA A 20 -7.08 1.91 -3.53
N ILE A 21 -8.22 2.59 -3.55
CA ILE A 21 -8.80 3.13 -4.80
C ILE A 21 -7.88 4.17 -5.43
N ILE A 22 -7.35 5.13 -4.65
CA ILE A 22 -6.47 6.17 -5.19
C ILE A 22 -5.18 5.56 -5.72
N ILE A 23 -4.52 4.67 -4.97
CA ILE A 23 -3.25 4.08 -5.43
C ILE A 23 -3.48 3.14 -6.61
N ILE A 24 -4.48 2.26 -6.56
CA ILE A 24 -4.80 1.36 -7.69
C ILE A 24 -5.16 2.19 -8.91
N SER A 25 -5.95 3.27 -8.77
CA SER A 25 -6.30 4.10 -9.91
C SER A 25 -5.09 4.83 -10.52
N LEU A 26 -4.14 5.30 -9.69
CA LEU A 26 -2.90 5.90 -10.18
C LEU A 26 -1.98 4.88 -10.86
N GLN A 27 -1.87 3.66 -10.31
CA GLN A 27 -1.03 2.59 -10.85
C GLN A 27 -1.62 1.96 -12.13
N THR A 28 -2.93 1.70 -12.15
CA THR A 28 -3.64 1.01 -13.24
C THR A 28 -4.13 1.97 -14.33
N THR A 29 -4.76 3.08 -13.97
CA THR A 29 -5.58 3.88 -14.91
C THR A 29 -4.86 5.08 -15.50
N ARG A 30 -3.70 5.54 -14.97
CA ARG A 30 -3.21 6.87 -15.37
C ARG A 30 -1.72 7.19 -15.57
N ALA A 31 -0.71 6.31 -15.39
CA ALA A 31 0.66 6.68 -15.84
C ALA A 31 1.76 5.61 -15.89
N ILE A 32 1.69 4.52 -15.12
CA ILE A 32 2.88 3.64 -15.01
C ILE A 32 2.75 2.37 -15.83
N LEU A 33 1.56 1.77 -15.94
CA LEU A 33 1.44 0.51 -16.70
C LEU A 33 1.00 0.75 -18.14
N VAL A 34 -0.08 1.51 -18.36
CA VAL A 34 -0.63 1.73 -19.72
C VAL A 34 0.33 2.56 -20.57
N GLU A 35 0.78 3.71 -20.06
CA GLU A 35 1.76 4.57 -20.75
C GLU A 35 3.10 3.86 -20.94
N TYR A 36 3.51 3.00 -20.00
CA TYR A 36 4.72 2.20 -20.18
C TYR A 36 4.57 1.17 -21.29
N LEU A 37 3.43 0.50 -21.39
CA LEU A 37 3.15 -0.47 -22.44
C LEU A 37 3.04 0.20 -23.82
N ASP A 38 2.58 1.45 -23.89
CA ASP A 38 2.51 2.23 -25.14
C ASP A 38 3.87 2.82 -25.53
N TRP A 39 4.68 3.23 -24.55
CA TRP A 39 6.03 3.76 -24.73
C TRP A 39 7.05 2.70 -25.19
N VAL A 40 6.83 1.45 -24.78
CA VAL A 40 7.76 0.35 -24.99
C VAL A 40 7.56 -0.34 -26.34
N ASN A 41 8.65 -0.58 -27.06
CA ASN A 41 8.63 -1.41 -28.25
C ASN A 41 8.56 -2.91 -27.87
N PRO A 42 7.88 -3.75 -28.67
CA PRO A 42 7.72 -5.18 -28.37
C PRO A 42 9.04 -5.95 -28.30
N VAL A 43 10.14 -5.38 -28.82
CA VAL A 43 11.48 -5.98 -28.77
C VAL A 43 12.01 -6.04 -27.34
N VAL A 44 11.61 -5.13 -26.44
CA VAL A 44 12.15 -5.07 -25.08
C VAL A 44 11.80 -6.29 -24.22
N TYR A 45 10.73 -7.04 -24.56
CA TYR A 45 10.26 -8.19 -23.78
C TYR A 45 11.28 -9.34 -23.72
N GLN A 46 12.33 -9.26 -24.53
CA GLN A 46 13.47 -10.18 -24.52
C GLN A 46 14.41 -9.93 -23.33
N VAL A 47 14.37 -8.74 -22.72
CA VAL A 47 15.28 -8.34 -21.64
C VAL A 47 14.53 -8.31 -20.30
N PRO A 48 15.08 -8.87 -19.21
CA PRO A 48 14.41 -8.92 -17.90
C PRO A 48 14.10 -7.54 -17.30
N VAL A 49 14.83 -6.50 -17.71
CA VAL A 49 14.62 -5.12 -17.22
C VAL A 49 13.22 -4.57 -17.59
N SER A 50 12.63 -5.08 -18.67
CA SER A 50 11.27 -4.69 -19.10
C SER A 50 10.18 -5.10 -18.10
N TYR A 51 10.42 -6.15 -17.33
CA TYR A 51 9.43 -6.66 -16.39
C TYR A 51 9.47 -5.94 -15.04
N VAL A 52 10.49 -5.12 -14.76
CA VAL A 52 10.65 -4.44 -13.46
C VAL A 52 9.48 -3.50 -13.18
N THR A 53 9.15 -2.62 -14.12
CA THR A 53 8.02 -1.66 -14.00
C THR A 53 6.66 -2.34 -13.85
N PRO A 54 6.25 -3.27 -14.75
CA PRO A 54 4.95 -3.92 -14.62
C PRO A 54 4.84 -4.81 -13.38
N VAL A 55 5.89 -5.54 -13.01
CA VAL A 55 5.89 -6.37 -11.79
C VAL A 55 5.80 -5.50 -10.53
N ALA A 56 6.56 -4.40 -10.45
CA ALA A 56 6.48 -3.49 -9.32
C ALA A 56 5.07 -2.91 -9.15
N SER A 57 4.47 -2.45 -10.26
CA SER A 57 3.10 -1.92 -10.23
C SER A 57 2.07 -2.97 -9.80
N ALA A 58 2.19 -4.22 -10.26
CA ALA A 58 1.29 -5.32 -9.91
C ALA A 58 1.38 -5.70 -8.43
N VAL A 59 2.61 -5.77 -7.88
CA VAL A 59 2.82 -6.01 -6.44
C VAL A 59 2.15 -4.92 -5.61
N SER A 60 2.28 -3.66 -6.01
CA SER A 60 1.64 -2.54 -5.31
C SER A 60 0.11 -2.63 -5.37
N ILE A 61 -0.48 -2.93 -6.53
CA ILE A 61 -1.94 -3.10 -6.69
C ILE A 61 -2.48 -4.20 -5.78
N ILE A 62 -1.87 -5.39 -5.81
CA ILE A 62 -2.30 -6.54 -5.01
C ILE A 62 -2.15 -6.22 -3.52
N SER A 63 -1.05 -5.57 -3.12
CA SER A 63 -0.76 -5.26 -1.72
C SER A 63 -1.81 -4.32 -1.11
N PHE A 64 -2.12 -3.20 -1.78
CA PHE A 64 -3.13 -2.26 -1.28
C PHE A 64 -4.56 -2.81 -1.39
N GLY A 65 -4.86 -3.59 -2.43
CA GLY A 65 -6.13 -4.30 -2.54
C GLY A 65 -6.34 -5.29 -1.39
N PHE A 66 -5.32 -6.08 -1.06
CA PHE A 66 -5.35 -7.01 0.06
C PHE A 66 -5.50 -6.30 1.41
N GLN A 67 -4.83 -5.17 1.60
CA GLN A 67 -4.96 -4.35 2.80
C GLN A 67 -6.39 -3.81 3.00
N ALA A 68 -7.06 -3.38 1.93
CA ALA A 68 -8.45 -2.95 1.99
C ALA A 68 -9.37 -4.11 2.43
N VAL A 69 -9.22 -5.30 1.83
CA VAL A 69 -10.01 -6.49 2.21
C VAL A 69 -9.78 -6.87 3.67
N LEU A 70 -8.52 -6.90 4.11
CA LEU A 70 -8.18 -7.22 5.50
C LEU A 70 -8.76 -6.20 6.49
N SER A 71 -8.96 -4.94 6.10
CA SER A 71 -9.50 -3.92 7.00
C SER A 71 -10.97 -4.17 7.32
N VAL A 72 -11.75 -4.55 6.31
CA VAL A 72 -13.14 -4.97 6.47
C VAL A 72 -13.23 -6.21 7.36
N HIS A 73 -12.34 -7.18 7.13
CA HIS A 73 -12.30 -8.40 7.94
C HIS A 73 -11.92 -8.13 9.41
N SER A 74 -10.96 -7.24 9.65
CA SER A 74 -10.50 -6.88 11.00
C SER A 74 -11.62 -6.25 11.82
N CYS A 75 -12.36 -5.31 11.22
CA CYS A 75 -13.52 -4.68 11.86
C CYS A 75 -14.66 -5.67 12.09
N ARG A 76 -14.92 -6.58 11.14
CA ARG A 76 -15.99 -7.59 11.27
C ARG A 76 -15.77 -8.56 12.45
N ILE A 77 -14.52 -8.97 12.68
CA ILE A 77 -14.15 -9.92 13.74
C ILE A 77 -13.84 -9.18 15.05
N LYS A 78 -13.75 -7.83 15.03
CA LYS A 78 -13.30 -6.98 16.14
C LYS A 78 -11.94 -7.46 16.71
N ASN A 79 -11.06 -7.92 15.82
CA ASN A 79 -9.76 -8.49 16.20
C ASN A 79 -8.69 -7.40 16.31
N LYS A 80 -8.35 -7.04 17.56
CA LYS A 80 -7.31 -6.04 17.88
C LYS A 80 -5.92 -6.36 17.33
N ILE A 81 -5.54 -7.64 17.28
CA ILE A 81 -4.23 -8.06 16.77
C ILE A 81 -4.16 -7.74 15.27
N GLN A 82 -5.23 -8.02 14.53
CA GLN A 82 -5.29 -7.82 13.10
C GLN A 82 -5.18 -6.34 12.71
N VAL A 83 -5.84 -5.43 13.44
CA VAL A 83 -5.73 -3.98 13.21
C VAL A 83 -4.30 -3.47 13.41
N TRP A 84 -3.62 -3.93 14.46
CA TRP A 84 -2.20 -3.62 14.67
C TRP A 84 -1.30 -4.20 13.59
N THR A 85 -1.54 -5.45 13.19
CA THR A 85 -0.83 -6.08 12.07
C THR A 85 -0.97 -5.26 10.79
N GLN A 86 -2.16 -4.72 10.50
CA GLN A 86 -2.36 -3.87 9.31
C GLN A 86 -1.55 -2.57 9.36
N CYS A 87 -1.45 -1.94 10.53
CA CYS A 87 -0.63 -0.74 10.70
C CYS A 87 0.86 -1.05 10.51
N ILE A 88 1.34 -2.15 11.08
CA ILE A 88 2.72 -2.62 10.92
C ILE A 88 3.00 -2.98 9.46
N LEU A 89 2.07 -3.63 8.76
CA LEU A 89 2.21 -3.93 7.34
C LEU A 89 2.23 -2.67 6.47
N ASN A 90 1.42 -1.66 6.77
CA ASN A 90 1.46 -0.36 6.06
C ASN A 90 2.82 0.34 6.25
N ILE A 91 3.35 0.29 7.49
CA ILE A 91 4.68 0.79 7.81
C ILE A 91 5.75 -0.01 7.07
N CYS A 92 5.69 -1.34 7.10
CA CYS A 92 6.68 -2.23 6.48
C CYS A 92 6.69 -2.12 4.96
N PHE A 93 5.53 -2.00 4.31
CA PHE A 93 5.43 -1.75 2.88
C PHE A 93 6.06 -0.40 2.50
N SER A 94 5.99 0.57 3.41
CA SER A 94 6.71 1.83 3.26
C SER A 94 8.19 1.77 3.67
N ILE A 95 8.66 0.76 4.42
CA ILE A 95 10.05 0.64 4.91
C ILE A 95 10.90 -0.30 4.03
N SER A 96 10.28 -1.29 3.38
CA SER A 96 10.98 -2.29 2.57
C SER A 96 11.43 -1.70 1.23
N ILE A 97 12.57 -0.98 1.22
CA ILE A 97 13.94 -1.42 0.85
C ILE A 97 14.86 -0.19 1.09
N GLY A 98 15.03 0.25 2.34
CA GLY A 98 15.82 1.45 2.64
C GLY A 98 16.81 1.27 3.78
N MET A 99 17.32 0.06 4.02
CA MET A 99 18.40 -0.12 4.99
C MET A 99 19.73 0.06 4.30
N TYR A 100 20.10 1.31 4.01
CA TYR A 100 21.42 1.88 4.28
C TYR A 100 21.30 3.41 4.17
N LEU A 101 21.50 4.07 5.32
CA LEU A 101 21.77 5.50 5.54
C LEU A 101 20.60 6.47 5.86
N TYR A 102 20.70 7.02 7.08
CA TYR A 102 20.10 8.24 7.64
C TYR A 102 18.69 8.22 8.27
N TRP A 103 18.62 7.55 9.42
CA TRP A 103 18.24 8.05 10.76
C TRP A 103 17.11 9.09 11.00
N TYR A 104 16.56 9.90 10.07
CA TYR A 104 15.46 10.83 10.44
C TYR A 104 14.46 11.24 9.34
N GLY A 105 14.44 10.62 8.15
CA GLY A 105 13.44 11.02 7.16
C GLY A 105 13.33 10.12 5.93
N ILE A 106 12.09 9.64 5.72
CA ILE A 106 11.53 9.24 4.43
C ILE A 106 12.03 7.90 3.87
N SER A 107 11.40 6.81 4.31
CA SER A 107 11.55 5.47 3.72
C SER A 107 10.89 5.29 2.33
N ILE A 108 10.50 6.35 1.62
CA ILE A 108 9.35 6.29 0.69
C ILE A 108 9.71 6.35 -0.80
N GLY A 109 10.81 5.73 -1.27
CA GLY A 109 11.30 5.96 -2.64
C GLY A 109 11.66 4.74 -3.49
N MET A 110 11.58 3.51 -2.99
CA MET A 110 12.27 2.40 -3.66
C MET A 110 11.60 1.90 -4.93
N GLU A 111 10.28 1.88 -4.97
CA GLU A 111 9.57 1.63 -6.24
C GLU A 111 9.94 2.72 -7.25
N TYR A 112 9.97 3.98 -6.83
CA TYR A 112 10.38 5.09 -7.68
C TYR A 112 11.81 4.93 -8.20
N PHE A 113 12.79 4.58 -7.36
CA PHE A 113 14.17 4.37 -7.81
C PHE A 113 14.34 3.14 -8.71
N GLN A 114 13.62 2.05 -8.43
CA GLN A 114 13.65 0.85 -9.26
C GLN A 114 13.01 1.11 -10.63
N VAL A 115 11.85 1.76 -10.66
CA VAL A 115 11.16 2.12 -11.90
C VAL A 115 11.95 3.18 -12.67
N LYS A 116 12.54 4.17 -11.99
CA LYS A 116 13.44 5.16 -12.62
C LYS A 116 14.65 4.49 -13.26
N GLY A 117 15.36 3.65 -12.49
CA GLY A 117 16.54 2.96 -12.96
C GLY A 117 16.23 1.98 -14.09
N ALA A 118 15.09 1.31 -14.05
CA ALA A 118 14.63 0.47 -15.16
C ALA A 118 14.30 1.30 -16.41
N THR A 119 13.61 2.43 -16.25
CA THR A 119 13.23 3.33 -17.34
C THR A 119 14.46 3.94 -18.02
N GLU A 120 15.44 4.42 -17.24
CA GLU A 120 16.69 4.99 -17.77
C GLU A 120 17.50 3.95 -18.55
N ARG A 121 17.48 2.67 -18.11
CA ARG A 121 18.13 1.57 -18.82
C ARG A 121 17.38 1.22 -20.11
N VAL A 122 16.05 1.11 -20.06
CA VAL A 122 15.23 0.81 -21.24
C VAL A 122 15.32 1.92 -22.30
N SER A 123 15.46 3.19 -21.91
CA SER A 123 15.58 4.32 -22.84
C SER A 123 16.95 4.40 -23.54
N ARG A 124 18.03 3.93 -22.89
CA ARG A 124 19.41 4.03 -23.41
C ARG A 124 19.86 2.81 -24.20
N GLU A 125 19.31 1.64 -23.90
CA GLU A 125 19.75 0.39 -24.48
C GLU A 125 19.02 0.12 -25.81
N GLU A 126 19.73 -0.54 -26.72
CA GLU A 126 19.23 -0.92 -28.04
C GLU A 126 19.48 -2.42 -28.28
N ASP A 127 18.70 -3.03 -29.16
CA ASP A 127 18.90 -4.42 -29.55
C ASP A 127 20.16 -4.59 -30.43
N MET A 128 20.60 -5.84 -30.65
CA MET A 128 21.67 -6.22 -31.57
C MET A 128 21.47 -5.67 -33.00
N TYR A 129 20.21 -5.44 -33.41
CA TYR A 129 19.84 -4.85 -34.70
C TYR A 129 19.69 -3.31 -34.67
N LYS A 130 20.13 -2.65 -33.60
CA LYS A 130 20.02 -1.18 -33.38
C LYS A 130 18.59 -0.65 -33.39
N THR A 131 17.63 -1.49 -32.99
CA THR A 131 16.26 -1.05 -32.73
C THR A 131 16.18 -0.56 -31.28
N PRO A 132 15.69 0.67 -31.04
CA PRO A 132 15.58 1.20 -29.69
C PRO A 132 14.50 0.44 -28.91
N PHE A 133 14.77 0.14 -27.64
CA PHE A 133 13.82 -0.60 -26.81
C PHE A 133 12.58 0.21 -26.40
N ALA A 134 12.67 1.53 -26.44
CA ALA A 134 11.54 2.41 -26.19
C ALA A 134 11.56 3.63 -27.11
N ASP A 135 10.39 4.24 -27.29
CA ASP A 135 10.26 5.43 -28.10
C ASP A 135 10.81 6.65 -27.34
N ASN A 136 12.04 7.05 -27.67
CA ASN A 136 12.69 8.22 -27.09
C ASN A 136 12.08 9.56 -27.52
N SER A 137 11.11 9.56 -28.45
CA SER A 137 10.37 10.76 -28.82
C SER A 137 9.29 11.14 -27.78
N MET A 138 8.86 10.19 -26.96
CA MET A 138 7.84 10.39 -25.94
C MET A 138 8.46 10.55 -24.54
N PRO A 139 8.26 11.69 -23.85
CA PRO A 139 8.81 11.92 -22.51
C PRO A 139 7.98 11.18 -21.44
N TYR A 140 8.07 9.85 -21.41
CA TYR A 140 7.38 9.00 -20.44
C TYR A 140 7.68 9.38 -18.98
N TRP A 141 8.95 9.69 -18.67
CA TRP A 141 9.39 9.99 -17.31
C TRP A 141 8.80 11.29 -16.74
N ASP A 142 8.54 12.28 -17.58
CA ASP A 142 7.94 13.56 -17.15
C ASP A 142 6.49 13.38 -16.65
N ILE A 143 5.82 12.32 -17.13
CA ILE A 143 4.48 11.94 -16.70
C ILE A 143 4.56 10.96 -15.52
N ALA A 144 5.35 9.89 -15.63
CA ALA A 144 5.41 8.83 -14.62
C ALA A 144 6.03 9.31 -13.29
N GLY A 145 7.07 10.14 -13.35
CA GLY A 145 7.79 10.65 -12.18
C GLY A 145 6.91 11.35 -11.14
N PRO A 146 6.16 12.42 -11.49
CA PRO A 146 5.28 13.11 -10.54
C PRO A 146 4.13 12.23 -10.05
N MET A 147 3.63 11.29 -10.86
CA MET A 147 2.57 10.37 -10.41
C MET A 147 3.07 9.39 -9.35
N SER A 148 4.27 8.83 -9.50
CA SER A 148 4.87 7.98 -8.47
C SER A 148 5.09 8.74 -7.15
N ILE A 149 5.55 10.01 -7.22
CA ILE A 149 5.70 10.87 -6.03
C ILE A 149 4.34 11.14 -5.36
N THR A 150 3.28 11.26 -6.15
CA THR A 150 1.91 11.45 -5.63
C THR A 150 1.43 10.19 -4.91
N CYS A 151 1.66 8.99 -5.44
CA CYS A 151 1.36 7.72 -4.75
C CYS A 151 2.09 7.62 -3.40
N ILE A 152 3.36 8.04 -3.37
CA ILE A 152 4.20 8.12 -2.17
C ILE A 152 3.58 9.09 -1.14
N ALA A 153 3.21 10.29 -1.57
CA ALA A 153 2.62 11.30 -0.69
C ALA A 153 1.29 10.80 -0.10
N VAL A 154 0.39 10.26 -0.94
CA VAL A 154 -0.93 9.77 -0.51
C VAL A 154 -0.82 8.60 0.46
N SER A 155 0.01 7.61 0.16
CA SER A 155 0.23 6.46 1.04
C SER A 155 0.81 6.88 2.40
N SER A 156 1.72 7.86 2.41
CA SER A 156 2.33 8.37 3.63
C SER A 156 1.34 9.11 4.54
N ALA A 157 0.49 9.96 3.98
CA ALA A 157 -0.54 10.67 4.72
C ALA A 157 -1.56 9.67 5.30
N CYS A 158 -1.99 8.72 4.47
CA CYS A 158 -2.95 7.71 4.87
C CYS A 158 -2.45 6.82 6.02
N ARG A 159 -1.16 6.47 6.00
CA ARG A 159 -0.52 5.72 7.08
C ARG A 159 -0.61 6.44 8.43
N VAL A 160 -0.30 7.74 8.48
CA VAL A 160 -0.38 8.53 9.72
C VAL A 160 -1.81 8.52 10.25
N CYS A 161 -2.79 8.72 9.36
CA CYS A 161 -4.20 8.65 9.70
C CYS A 161 -4.60 7.25 10.22
N MET A 162 -4.15 6.18 9.58
CA MET A 162 -4.43 4.81 10.03
C MET A 162 -3.83 4.51 11.41
N CYS A 163 -2.59 4.93 11.68
CA CYS A 163 -1.96 4.72 12.98
C CYS A 163 -2.73 5.46 14.10
N ALA A 164 -3.15 6.70 13.85
CA ALA A 164 -3.97 7.45 14.80
C ALA A 164 -5.31 6.75 15.06
N LEU A 165 -6.02 6.35 13.99
CA LEU A 165 -7.30 5.65 14.13
C LEU A 165 -7.16 4.29 14.81
N ALA A 166 -6.11 3.53 14.50
CA ALA A 166 -5.86 2.23 15.12
C ALA A 166 -5.62 2.35 16.62
N TYR A 167 -4.97 3.42 17.08
CA TYR A 167 -4.81 3.68 18.51
C TYR A 167 -6.17 3.89 19.20
N TYR A 168 -7.04 4.71 18.61
CA TYR A 168 -8.39 4.93 19.15
C TYR A 168 -9.26 3.67 19.11
N LEU A 169 -9.22 2.92 17.99
CA LEU A 169 -9.94 1.67 17.84
C LEU A 169 -9.47 0.61 18.85
N HIS A 170 -8.17 0.58 19.14
CA HIS A 170 -7.60 -0.31 20.15
C HIS A 170 -8.14 0.00 21.55
N MET A 171 -8.22 1.28 21.92
CA MET A 171 -8.81 1.69 23.20
C MET A 171 -10.28 1.28 23.32
N GLU A 172 -11.06 1.46 22.25
CA GLU A 172 -12.47 1.07 22.20
C GLU A 172 -12.66 -0.45 22.33
N PHE A 173 -11.83 -1.24 21.65
CA PHE A 173 -11.86 -2.70 21.77
C PHE A 173 -11.37 -3.20 23.13
N CYS A 174 -10.37 -2.56 23.73
CA CYS A 174 -9.93 -2.86 25.10
C CYS A 174 -11.05 -2.59 26.11
N TRP A 175 -11.79 -1.50 25.93
CA TRP A 175 -12.94 -1.18 26.77
C TRP A 175 -14.08 -2.19 26.63
N SER A 176 -14.47 -2.53 25.39
CA SER A 176 -15.51 -3.53 25.14
C SER A 176 -15.13 -4.92 25.69
N LEU A 177 -13.85 -5.31 25.60
CA LEU A 177 -13.36 -6.53 26.22
C LEU A 177 -13.42 -6.47 27.75
N TYR A 178 -13.06 -5.33 28.36
CA TYR A 178 -13.16 -5.14 29.80
C TYR A 178 -14.61 -5.24 30.29
N GLU A 179 -15.55 -4.65 29.57
CA GLU A 179 -16.98 -4.73 29.86
C GLU A 179 -17.52 -6.16 29.73
N HIS A 180 -17.03 -6.94 28.76
CA HIS A 180 -17.40 -8.35 28.58
C HIS A 180 -16.72 -9.32 29.57
N ILE A 181 -15.59 -8.95 30.17
CA ILE A 181 -14.93 -9.73 31.24
C ILE A 181 -15.47 -9.35 32.63
N SER A 182 -15.91 -8.11 32.81
CA SER A 182 -16.54 -7.64 34.06
C SER A 182 -17.85 -8.31 34.49
N PRO A 183 -18.64 -9.04 33.68
CA PRO A 183 -19.83 -9.70 34.14
C PRO A 183 -19.51 -11.16 34.46
N ASP A 184 -18.59 -11.41 35.41
CA ASP A 184 -18.68 -12.68 36.15
C ASP A 184 -18.19 -12.72 37.59
N LEU A 185 -17.92 -11.57 38.22
CA LEU A 185 -17.79 -11.53 39.68
C LEU A 185 -19.08 -12.01 40.39
N LYS A 186 -20.25 -11.90 39.73
CA LYS A 186 -21.53 -12.43 40.20
C LYS A 186 -21.68 -13.97 40.07
N MET A 187 -21.03 -14.64 39.12
CA MET A 187 -20.97 -16.12 39.12
C MET A 187 -19.83 -16.64 40.01
N THR A 188 -18.71 -15.94 40.13
CA THR A 188 -17.66 -16.31 41.11
C THR A 188 -18.19 -16.23 42.54
N SER A 189 -19.00 -15.22 42.89
CA SER A 189 -19.61 -15.14 44.23
C SER A 189 -20.66 -16.23 44.51
N ARG A 190 -21.09 -16.99 43.50
CA ARG A 190 -21.96 -18.16 43.67
C ARG A 190 -21.19 -19.47 43.85
N HIS A 191 -19.93 -19.53 43.44
CA HIS A 191 -19.06 -20.71 43.57
C HIS A 191 -18.12 -20.63 44.78
N VAL A 192 -17.99 -19.45 45.39
CA VAL A 192 -17.35 -19.26 46.70
C VAL A 192 -18.44 -19.32 47.79
N LYS A 193 -18.94 -20.52 48.06
CA LYS A 193 -19.66 -20.89 49.28
C LYS A 193 -19.23 -22.28 49.71
#